data_AF-A0A9X2CD10-F1
#
_entry.id   AF-A0A9X2CD10-F1
#
_cell.length_a   1.000
_cell.length_b   1.000
_cell.length_c   1.000
_cell.angle_alpha   90.00
_cell.angle_beta   90.00
_cell.angle_gamma   90.00
#
_symmetry.space_group_name_H-M   'P 1'
#
loop_
_entity.id
_entity.type
_entity.pdbx_description
1 polymer ?
#
loop_
_entity_poly.entity_id
_entity_poly.type
_entity_poly.pdbx_seq_one_letter_code
_entity_poly.pdbx_strand_id
1 'polypeptide(L)'
;MPSLITSITSKTITRKTITRTSLAALFASCVAVSFTASALPAAPLKDVLSLKEACQQIAIEDQLPEAEVSAFLLDCVNDQLTEMGYERIASLD
;
A
#
# COMPACT_ATOMS: atom_id res chain seq x y z
N MET A 1 -31.99 21.81 37.18
CA MET A 1 -32.97 21.42 36.13
C MET A 1 -32.26 20.54 35.11
N PRO A 2 -32.95 19.54 34.53
CA PRO A 2 -32.65 18.13 34.80
C PRO A 2 -31.90 17.38 33.70
N SER A 3 -31.37 16.24 34.11
CA SER A 3 -30.93 15.07 33.35
C SER A 3 -31.97 14.62 32.31
N LEU A 4 -31.52 14.08 31.17
CA LEU A 4 -32.30 13.09 30.42
C LEU A 4 -31.49 11.82 30.22
N ILE A 5 -32.05 10.78 30.81
CA ILE A 5 -31.64 9.39 30.89
C ILE A 5 -32.51 8.62 29.88
N THR A 6 -31.87 7.76 29.08
CA THR A 6 -32.34 6.42 28.67
C THR A 6 -33.41 6.22 27.60
N SER A 7 -33.02 5.30 26.72
CA SER A 7 -33.76 4.30 25.93
C SER A 7 -34.96 4.72 25.11
N ILE A 8 -34.81 4.49 23.80
CA ILE A 8 -35.89 3.94 23.00
C ILE A 8 -35.40 2.65 22.34
N THR A 9 -36.06 1.58 22.73
CA THR A 9 -36.07 0.21 22.23
C THR A 9 -36.33 0.10 20.73
N SER A 10 -35.69 -0.86 20.05
CA SER A 10 -36.34 -1.57 18.93
C SER A 10 -35.75 -2.97 18.67
N LYS A 11 -36.55 -3.96 19.08
CA LYS A 11 -36.89 -5.21 18.38
C LYS A 11 -35.76 -6.14 17.92
N THR A 12 -35.49 -7.10 18.78
CA THR A 12 -34.91 -8.42 18.50
C THR A 12 -35.71 -9.15 17.41
N ILE A 13 -35.05 -9.49 16.30
CA ILE A 13 -35.60 -10.27 15.19
C ILE A 13 -35.62 -11.75 15.57
N THR A 14 -36.80 -12.37 15.37
CA THR A 14 -37.16 -13.72 15.76
C THR A 14 -36.49 -14.80 14.92
N ARG A 15 -35.85 -15.73 15.63
CA ARG A 15 -35.43 -17.11 15.33
C ARG A 15 -36.24 -17.83 14.22
N LYS A 16 -35.55 -18.39 13.22
CA LYS A 16 -36.08 -19.47 12.34
C LYS A 16 -35.17 -20.70 12.42
N THR A 17 -35.75 -21.82 12.82
CA THR A 17 -35.11 -23.10 13.14
C THR A 17 -34.87 -23.97 11.90
N ILE A 18 -33.60 -24.39 11.74
CA ILE A 18 -33.07 -25.72 11.39
C ILE A 18 -33.74 -26.52 10.26
N THR A 19 -32.99 -26.77 9.18
CA THR A 19 -33.03 -28.02 8.40
C THR A 19 -31.63 -28.64 8.31
N ARG A 20 -31.63 -29.98 8.21
CA ARG A 20 -30.59 -30.92 8.64
C ARG A 20 -29.68 -31.37 7.48
N THR A 21 -28.37 -31.36 7.75
CA THR A 21 -27.34 -32.36 7.38
C THR A 21 -27.00 -32.69 5.90
N SER A 22 -25.76 -32.31 5.57
CA SER A 22 -24.68 -33.12 4.96
C SER A 22 -24.66 -33.35 3.44
N LEU A 23 -23.81 -32.59 2.75
CA LEU A 23 -22.91 -33.14 1.75
C LEU A 23 -21.50 -32.58 1.98
N ALA A 24 -20.60 -33.49 2.31
CA ALA A 24 -19.21 -33.25 2.64
C ALA A 24 -18.37 -32.96 1.38
N ALA A 25 -17.25 -32.28 1.63
CA ALA A 25 -16.01 -32.29 0.86
C ALA A 25 -16.07 -31.72 -0.58
N LEU A 26 -15.72 -30.44 -0.70
CA LEU A 26 -14.75 -30.04 -1.71
C LEU A 26 -13.59 -29.35 -1.00
N PHE A 27 -12.48 -30.07 -0.95
CA PHE A 27 -11.25 -29.68 -0.31
C PHE A 27 -10.77 -28.33 -0.85
N ALA A 28 -10.42 -27.47 0.11
CA ALA A 28 -9.72 -26.22 -0.10
C ALA A 28 -8.44 -26.47 -0.91
N SER A 29 -8.44 -26.10 -2.19
CA SER A 29 -7.20 -25.92 -2.93
C SER A 29 -6.74 -24.48 -2.73
N CYS A 30 -6.21 -24.20 -1.55
CA CYS A 30 -5.40 -23.01 -1.34
C CYS A 30 -4.04 -23.30 -1.98
N VAL A 31 -3.88 -22.94 -3.25
CA VAL A 31 -2.55 -22.84 -3.86
C VAL A 31 -1.79 -21.77 -3.08
N ALA A 32 -0.92 -22.21 -2.17
CA ALA A 32 0.06 -21.36 -1.55
C ALA A 32 1.04 -20.93 -2.65
N VAL A 33 0.81 -19.76 -3.25
CA VAL A 33 1.79 -19.10 -4.11
C VAL A 33 2.92 -18.66 -3.19
N SER A 34 3.96 -19.49 -3.10
CA SER A 34 5.22 -19.09 -2.50
C SER A 34 5.85 -18.06 -3.41
N PHE A 35 5.68 -16.77 -3.08
CA PHE A 35 6.49 -15.71 -3.67
C PHE A 35 7.93 -15.94 -3.22
N THR A 36 8.74 -16.58 -4.08
CA THR A 36 10.18 -16.50 -3.94
C THR A 36 10.55 -15.04 -4.19
N ALA A 37 10.99 -14.33 -3.14
CA ALA A 37 11.49 -12.97 -3.27
C ALA A 37 12.79 -13.01 -4.10
N SER A 38 12.64 -12.93 -5.42
CA SER A 38 13.74 -12.70 -6.34
C SER A 38 14.29 -11.31 -6.00
N ALA A 39 15.60 -11.20 -5.73
CA ALA A 39 16.23 -9.90 -5.57
C ALA A 39 15.95 -9.05 -6.82
N LEU A 40 15.40 -7.84 -6.62
CA LEU A 40 15.12 -6.95 -7.73
C LEU A 40 16.45 -6.54 -8.38
N PRO A 41 16.49 -6.40 -9.71
CA PRO A 41 17.69 -5.93 -10.39
C PRO A 41 18.02 -4.49 -9.98
N ALA A 42 19.30 -4.15 -10.00
CA ALA A 42 19.73 -2.76 -9.93
C ALA A 42 19.29 -2.00 -11.18
N ALA A 43 18.83 -0.76 -11.01
CA ALA A 43 18.47 0.10 -12.12
C ALA A 43 19.70 0.54 -12.91
N PRO A 44 19.60 0.68 -14.25
CA PRO A 44 20.67 1.28 -15.02
C PRO A 44 20.79 2.77 -14.67
N LEU A 45 22.03 3.28 -14.62
CA LEU A 45 22.33 4.67 -14.24
C LEU A 45 21.50 5.70 -15.03
N LYS A 46 21.25 5.44 -16.32
CA LYS A 46 20.46 6.34 -17.18
C LYS A 46 19.04 6.56 -16.63
N ASP A 47 18.43 5.50 -16.09
CA ASP A 47 17.05 5.54 -15.62
C ASP A 47 17.02 6.33 -14.31
N VAL A 48 17.97 6.08 -13.40
CA VAL A 48 18.12 6.85 -12.16
C VAL A 48 18.31 8.34 -12.43
N LEU A 49 19.15 8.71 -13.41
CA LEU A 49 19.36 10.12 -13.78
C LEU A 49 18.11 10.75 -14.39
N SER A 50 17.44 10.04 -15.30
CA SER A 50 16.18 10.51 -15.90
C SER A 50 15.09 10.72 -14.85
N LEU A 51 15.01 9.82 -13.86
CA LEU A 51 14.07 9.93 -12.74
C LEU A 51 14.45 11.10 -11.82
N LYS A 52 15.74 11.29 -11.52
CA LYS A 52 16.23 12.42 -10.72
C LYS A 52 15.84 13.75 -11.36
N GLU A 53 16.02 13.91 -12.67
CA GLU A 53 15.62 15.14 -13.39
C GLU A 53 14.11 15.38 -13.33
N ALA A 54 13.30 14.32 -13.53
CA ALA A 54 11.84 14.43 -13.43
C ALA A 54 11.39 14.82 -12.01
N CYS A 55 11.92 14.15 -10.99
CA CYS A 55 11.66 14.46 -9.59
C CYS A 55 12.13 15.88 -9.23
N GLN A 56 13.24 16.35 -9.79
CA GLN A 56 13.73 17.70 -9.55
C GLN A 56 12.78 18.76 -10.11
N GLN A 57 12.15 18.51 -11.27
CA GLN A 57 11.14 19.43 -11.77
C GLN A 57 9.90 19.47 -10.89
N ILE A 58 9.43 18.33 -10.38
CA ILE A 58 8.32 18.30 -9.43
C ILE A 58 8.65 19.12 -8.17
N ALA A 59 9.85 18.96 -7.61
CA ALA A 59 10.29 19.73 -6.45
C ALA A 59 10.30 21.25 -6.70
N ILE A 60 10.67 21.66 -7.93
CA ILE A 60 10.68 23.07 -8.35
C ILE A 60 9.25 23.58 -8.52
N GLU A 61 8.38 22.82 -9.18
CA GLU A 61 6.97 23.16 -9.40
C GLU A 61 6.22 23.32 -8.07
N ASP A 62 6.48 22.41 -7.13
CA ASP A 62 5.92 22.41 -5.77
C ASP A 62 6.58 23.45 -4.85
N GLN A 63 7.64 24.12 -5.33
CA GLN A 63 8.40 25.12 -4.57
C GLN A 63 8.87 24.57 -3.21
N LEU A 64 9.38 23.34 -3.20
CA LEU A 64 9.87 22.71 -1.99
C LEU A 64 11.03 23.51 -1.41
N PRO A 65 11.09 23.67 -0.08
CA PRO A 65 12.20 24.34 0.57
C PRO A 65 13.48 23.54 0.37
N GLU A 66 14.61 24.23 0.15
CA GLU A 66 15.90 23.62 -0.19
C GLU A 66 16.34 22.52 0.81
N ALA A 67 16.00 22.70 2.09
CA ALA A 67 16.28 21.73 3.14
C ALA A 67 15.55 20.38 2.96
N GLU A 68 14.42 20.35 2.24
CA GLU A 68 13.60 19.16 2.02
C GLU A 68 13.84 18.52 0.65
N VAL A 69 14.40 19.26 -0.32
CA VAL A 69 14.60 18.80 -1.71
C VAL A 69 15.40 17.49 -1.77
N SER A 70 16.48 17.37 -0.99
CA SER A 70 17.34 16.17 -1.03
C SER A 70 16.61 14.89 -0.61
N ALA A 71 15.83 14.96 0.48
CA ALA A 71 15.04 13.84 0.96
C ALA A 71 13.91 13.50 -0.02
N PHE A 72 13.22 14.53 -0.51
CA PHE A 72 12.18 14.38 -1.51
C PHE A 72 12.67 13.69 -2.78
N LEU A 73 13.83 14.10 -3.31
CA LEU A 73 14.40 13.51 -4.52
C LEU A 73 14.70 12.03 -4.33
N LEU A 74 15.29 11.65 -3.19
CA LEU A 74 15.62 10.26 -2.91
C LEU A 74 14.36 9.39 -2.81
N ASP A 75 13.31 9.89 -2.15
CA ASP A 75 12.04 9.17 -2.02
C ASP A 75 11.35 9.06 -3.38
N CYS A 76 11.21 10.16 -4.11
CA CYS A 76 10.60 10.19 -5.44
C CYS A 76 11.29 9.22 -6.41
N VAL A 77 12.63 9.24 -6.49
CA VAL A 77 13.36 8.30 -7.35
C VAL A 77 13.14 6.86 -6.91
N ASN A 78 13.21 6.57 -5.61
CA ASN A 78 13.01 5.21 -5.10
C ASN A 78 11.61 4.66 -5.32
N ASP A 79 10.59 5.52 -5.26
CA ASP A 79 9.22 5.14 -5.55
C ASP A 79 9.08 4.76 -7.03
N GLN A 80 9.62 5.58 -7.95
CA GLN A 80 9.64 5.25 -9.37
C GLN A 80 10.45 3.99 -9.68
N LEU A 81 11.61 3.79 -9.04
CA LEU A 81 12.40 2.56 -9.19
C LEU A 81 11.60 1.33 -8.76
N THR A 82 10.87 1.42 -7.65
CA THR A 82 10.04 0.34 -7.14
C THR A 82 8.91 0.02 -8.12
N GLU A 83 8.25 1.03 -8.69
CA GLU A 83 7.21 0.86 -9.70
C GLU A 83 7.75 0.20 -10.99
N MET A 84 9.00 0.48 -11.34
CA MET A 84 9.69 -0.12 -12.49
C MET A 84 10.21 -1.54 -12.21
N GLY A 85 10.13 -2.02 -10.97
CA GLY A 85 10.63 -3.33 -10.56
C GLY A 85 12.14 -3.38 -10.33
N TYR A 86 12.76 -2.25 -10.00
CA TYR A 86 14.16 -2.14 -9.61
C TYR A 86 14.36 -2.05 -8.09
N GLU A 87 15.57 -2.38 -7.65
CA GLU A 87 15.99 -2.18 -6.26
C GLU A 87 16.09 -0.69 -5.92
N ARG A 88 15.75 -0.34 -4.67
CA ARG A 88 15.92 1.01 -4.12
C ARG A 88 17.40 1.33 -3.92
N ILE A 89 17.75 2.60 -4.03
CA ILE A 89 19.08 3.13 -3.79
C ILE A 89 19.15 3.84 -2.43
N ALA A 90 20.32 3.79 -1.80
CA ALA A 90 20.56 4.42 -0.50
C ALA A 90 20.79 5.94 -0.59
N SER A 91 21.25 6.44 -1.73
CA SER A 91 21.59 7.84 -1.94
C SER A 91 21.57 8.20 -3.42
N LEU A 92 21.32 9.49 -3.70
CA LEU A 92 21.51 10.10 -5.00
C LEU A 92 22.83 10.88 -5.00
N ASP A 93 23.69 10.61 -5.98
CA ASP A 93 24.87 11.43 -6.30
C ASP A 93 24.45 12.57 -7.23
#